data_AF-A0A7S2J8D7-F1
#
_entry.id   AF-A0A7S2J8D7-F1
#
_cell.length_a   1.000
_cell.length_b   1.000
_cell.length_c   1.000
_cell.angle_alpha   90.00
_cell.angle_beta   90.00
_cell.angle_gamma   90.00
#
_symmetry.space_group_name_H-M   'P 1'
#
loop_
_entity.id
_entity.type
_entity.pdbx_description
1 polymer ?
#
loop_
_entity_poly.entity_id
_entity_poly.type
_entity_poly.pdbx_seq_one_letter_code
_entity_poly.pdbx_strand_id
1 'polypeptide(L)'
;MAARPRTLFGGAAVAAGFAAGFVGYQNECLKIEIDEATAKKLLAALSSGSSAPKGPRHNELLPSPPGSKIKACVVEFNVPGAKNGGTDKGPNGHRIDSIPIANGVIKAGGSCEILKYFDTKHAEFAKAIEKYDALIVRINPGQLSQGTLPGTQARFDALMNSYIKKGGIVWSSPDVQTKMGAKDALCKIANMNCGLVDTLAYYTEEELKTGFKKTCAFQPRVIKQNRGSAGEGIWLCWLWDKAANKKIEIYPSPNFGDKSLGDDDYVKLMEMNDNHVEYHTVKEFMTFCVNGPDAEGAGTWTSTFPGKYLDGGKEAGGQLVDQRLLPRIDEGEVRILMAGDTCQMAVHKKPMGGGLSAVGGNSEYTYYKPSDPKYKGLVDKLYADIPTLLPSLGLSGEPLPLLWTCDYIPKNPDDWAAGP
;
A
#
# COMPACT_ATOMS: atom_id res chain seq x y z
N MET A 1 -39.70 -5.20 -8.07
CA MET A 1 -39.46 -4.08 -7.12
C MET A 1 -38.17 -3.38 -7.50
N ALA A 2 -38.00 -2.13 -7.07
CA ALA A 2 -37.08 -1.15 -7.69
C ALA A 2 -35.58 -1.47 -7.58
N ALA A 3 -34.79 -0.78 -8.41
CA ALA A 3 -33.35 -0.95 -8.55
C ALA A 3 -32.58 -0.69 -7.25
N ARG A 4 -31.45 -1.41 -7.07
CA ARG A 4 -30.52 -1.27 -5.95
C ARG A 4 -29.35 -0.33 -6.32
N PRO A 5 -29.16 0.82 -5.65
CA PRO A 5 -27.90 1.54 -5.67
C PRO A 5 -27.25 1.64 -4.26
N ARG A 6 -25.95 1.98 -4.25
CA ARG A 6 -25.10 2.32 -3.09
C ARG A 6 -24.57 1.15 -2.24
N THR A 7 -23.64 0.40 -2.83
CA THR A 7 -22.58 -0.24 -2.05
C THR A 7 -21.64 0.84 -1.49
N LEU A 8 -21.44 0.87 -0.17
CA LEU A 8 -20.34 1.59 0.45
C LEU A 8 -19.10 0.68 0.43
N PHE A 9 -17.92 1.27 0.23
CA PHE A 9 -16.63 0.56 0.22
C PHE A 9 -15.70 1.27 1.19
N GLY A 10 -15.04 0.51 2.06
CA GLY A 10 -13.92 1.00 2.87
C GLY A 10 -12.61 0.64 2.16
N GLY A 11 -11.69 1.59 2.08
CA GLY A 11 -10.45 1.47 1.33
C GLY A 11 -9.23 1.21 2.17
N ALA A 12 -8.39 0.30 1.70
CA ALA A 12 -6.97 0.29 1.96
C ALA A 12 -6.24 0.75 0.69
N ALA A 13 -5.84 2.03 0.63
CA ALA A 13 -4.99 2.48 -0.47
C ALA A 13 -3.57 1.93 -0.29
N VAL A 14 -3.21 0.87 -1.02
CA VAL A 14 -1.80 0.52 -1.30
C VAL A 14 -1.42 1.20 -2.61
N ALA A 15 -1.58 2.53 -2.57
CA ALA A 15 -1.47 3.41 -3.71
C ALA A 15 -0.03 3.80 -3.97
N ALA A 16 0.14 4.41 -5.15
CA ALA A 16 1.35 5.01 -5.67
C ALA A 16 1.38 6.57 -5.61
N GLY A 17 0.28 7.28 -5.94
CA GLY A 17 0.23 8.77 -6.01
C GLY A 17 -1.15 9.35 -6.35
N PHE A 18 -1.37 10.60 -6.81
CA PHE A 18 -0.55 11.54 -7.61
C PHE A 18 -0.77 13.01 -7.20
N ALA A 19 -0.09 13.90 -7.93
CA ALA A 19 -0.64 15.14 -8.49
C ALA A 19 -1.99 14.95 -9.27
N ALA A 20 -3.05 15.72 -9.10
CA ALA A 20 -3.21 17.12 -8.73
C ALA A 20 -3.07 18.14 -9.88
N GLY A 21 -3.92 19.16 -9.78
CA GLY A 21 -3.76 20.50 -10.38
C GLY A 21 -5.12 21.14 -10.72
N PHE A 22 -5.37 22.44 -10.50
CA PHE A 22 -4.54 23.46 -9.84
C PHE A 22 -5.34 24.74 -9.52
N VAL A 23 -4.74 25.62 -8.69
CA VAL A 23 -4.87 27.09 -8.56
C VAL A 23 -5.23 27.56 -7.13
N GLY A 24 -4.24 28.21 -6.49
CA GLY A 24 -4.32 28.79 -5.14
C GLY A 24 -2.92 28.94 -4.53
N TYR A 25 -2.07 29.73 -5.17
CA TYR A 25 -0.60 29.63 -5.02
C TYR A 25 0.03 30.96 -4.60
N GLN A 26 0.67 31.03 -3.42
CA GLN A 26 1.89 31.81 -3.22
C GLN A 26 2.57 31.56 -1.84
N ASN A 27 3.91 31.57 -1.89
CA ASN A 27 4.91 31.68 -0.82
C ASN A 27 5.42 30.40 -0.12
N GLU A 28 6.77 30.32 -0.08
CA GLU A 28 7.66 29.48 0.74
C GLU A 28 7.96 28.01 0.37
N CYS A 29 7.85 27.59 -0.90
CA CYS A 29 8.45 26.32 -1.38
C CYS A 29 9.03 26.40 -2.80
N LEU A 30 10.20 27.02 -2.98
CA LEU A 30 10.97 26.99 -4.24
C LEU A 30 12.49 26.97 -3.99
N LYS A 31 13.14 25.81 -4.16
CA LYS A 31 14.57 25.66 -4.55
C LYS A 31 14.89 24.33 -5.29
N ILE A 32 13.96 23.81 -6.10
CA ILE A 32 14.30 23.00 -7.29
C ILE A 32 13.30 23.43 -8.38
N GLU A 33 13.76 24.22 -9.35
CA GLU A 33 12.96 24.57 -10.52
C GLU A 33 13.22 23.55 -11.63
N ILE A 34 12.25 22.67 -11.87
CA ILE A 34 12.08 22.03 -13.18
C ILE A 34 11.25 23.03 -14.00
N ASP A 35 11.74 23.45 -15.17
CA ASP A 35 11.04 24.48 -15.93
C ASP A 35 9.63 24.03 -16.34
N GLU A 36 8.70 24.98 -16.43
CA GLU A 36 7.29 24.69 -16.71
C GLU A 36 7.13 23.92 -18.04
N ALA A 37 7.97 24.17 -19.04
CA ALA A 37 7.87 23.49 -20.33
C ALA A 37 8.35 22.02 -20.26
N THR A 38 9.31 21.69 -19.39
CA THR A 38 9.72 20.32 -19.10
C THR A 38 8.68 19.58 -18.28
N ALA A 39 8.17 20.19 -17.20
CA ALA A 39 7.09 19.62 -16.40
C ALA A 39 5.82 19.36 -17.25
N LYS A 40 5.43 20.33 -18.08
CA LYS A 40 4.26 20.26 -18.98
C LYS A 40 4.46 19.31 -20.16
N LYS A 41 5.70 19.08 -20.62
CA LYS A 41 6.01 18.01 -21.60
C LYS A 41 5.93 16.62 -21.00
N LEU A 42 6.46 16.43 -19.79
CA LEU A 42 6.31 15.15 -19.08
C LEU A 42 4.84 14.88 -18.80
N LEU A 43 4.09 15.84 -18.23
CA LEU A 43 2.64 15.70 -18.09
C LEU A 43 1.98 15.40 -19.44
N ALA A 44 2.21 16.17 -20.51
CA ALA A 44 1.55 15.94 -21.80
C ALA A 44 1.88 14.57 -22.43
N ALA A 45 3.10 14.05 -22.26
CA ALA A 45 3.50 12.72 -22.73
C ALA A 45 2.90 11.57 -21.91
N LEU A 46 2.40 11.85 -20.70
CA LEU A 46 1.82 10.88 -19.77
C LEU A 46 0.28 11.00 -19.67
N SER A 47 -0.26 12.21 -19.86
CA SER A 47 -1.67 12.57 -19.76
C SER A 47 -2.39 12.57 -21.12
N SER A 48 -1.68 12.32 -22.22
CA SER A 48 -2.33 11.96 -23.47
C SER A 48 -3.05 10.63 -23.24
N GLY A 49 -4.38 10.68 -23.08
CA GLY A 49 -5.22 9.51 -22.87
C GLY A 49 -5.05 8.53 -24.01
N SER A 50 -4.14 7.58 -23.86
CA SER A 50 -3.70 6.73 -24.95
C SER A 50 -4.86 5.84 -25.36
N SER A 51 -5.24 5.87 -26.65
CA SER A 51 -6.13 4.86 -27.20
C SER A 51 -5.59 3.48 -26.85
N ALA A 52 -6.45 2.58 -26.34
CA ALA A 52 -6.06 1.24 -25.89
C ALA A 52 -5.08 0.60 -26.90
N PRO A 53 -3.91 0.10 -26.45
CA PRO A 53 -2.79 -0.21 -27.34
C PRO A 53 -3.17 -1.25 -28.39
N LYS A 54 -3.35 -0.81 -29.64
CA LYS A 54 -3.59 -1.67 -30.80
C LYS A 54 -2.25 -2.18 -31.33
N GLY A 55 -1.90 -3.41 -30.97
CA GLY A 55 -0.69 -4.09 -31.47
C GLY A 55 -0.35 -5.32 -30.64
N PRO A 56 0.57 -6.17 -31.12
CA PRO A 56 1.03 -7.34 -30.38
C PRO A 56 1.75 -6.95 -29.08
N ARG A 57 1.70 -7.83 -28.07
CA ARG A 57 2.56 -7.74 -26.89
C ARG A 57 4.00 -8.02 -27.32
N HIS A 58 4.87 -7.03 -27.17
CA HIS A 58 6.31 -7.24 -27.34
C HIS A 58 6.88 -7.82 -26.04
N ASN A 59 7.54 -8.96 -26.15
CA ASN A 59 8.32 -9.58 -25.07
C ASN A 59 9.80 -9.14 -25.09
N GLU A 60 10.15 -8.29 -26.05
CA GLU A 60 11.48 -7.73 -26.28
C GLU A 60 11.43 -6.19 -26.22
N LEU A 61 12.56 -5.57 -25.90
CA LEU A 61 12.72 -4.12 -25.89
C LEU A 61 12.80 -3.60 -27.34
N LEU A 62 11.97 -2.61 -27.67
CA LEU A 62 11.98 -1.96 -28.97
C LEU A 62 13.24 -1.10 -29.15
N PRO A 63 13.70 -0.85 -30.39
CA PRO A 63 14.74 0.15 -30.63
C PRO A 63 14.22 1.54 -30.25
N SER A 64 15.05 2.31 -29.56
CA SER A 64 14.73 3.71 -29.23
C SER A 64 14.73 4.60 -30.48
N PRO A 65 13.82 5.58 -30.62
CA PRO A 65 13.78 6.48 -31.76
C PRO A 65 15.05 7.34 -31.85
N PRO A 66 15.63 7.54 -33.06
CA PRO A 66 16.79 8.41 -33.23
C PRO A 66 16.44 9.86 -32.87
N GLY A 67 17.35 10.56 -32.19
CA GLY A 67 17.13 11.95 -31.78
C GLY A 67 16.08 12.14 -30.67
N SER A 68 15.72 11.08 -29.93
CA SER A 68 14.82 11.14 -28.76
C SER A 68 15.25 12.25 -27.78
N LYS A 69 14.31 13.14 -27.45
CA LYS A 69 14.55 14.30 -26.57
C LYS A 69 14.53 13.97 -25.08
N ILE A 70 13.99 12.81 -24.72
CA ILE A 70 13.95 12.27 -23.35
C ILE A 70 14.61 10.90 -23.38
N LYS A 71 15.47 10.64 -22.39
CA LYS A 71 16.19 9.40 -22.16
C LYS A 71 15.78 8.86 -20.80
N ALA A 72 14.94 7.84 -20.78
CA ALA A 72 14.56 7.15 -19.55
C ALA A 72 15.36 5.87 -19.34
N CYS A 73 15.43 5.39 -18.10
CA CYS A 73 15.96 4.08 -17.75
C CYS A 73 14.98 3.35 -16.83
N VAL A 74 14.56 2.15 -17.21
CA VAL A 74 13.91 1.25 -16.23
C VAL A 74 15.01 0.61 -15.39
N VAL A 75 14.96 0.82 -14.07
CA VAL A 75 15.92 0.29 -13.12
C VAL A 75 15.35 -0.97 -12.48
N GLU A 76 16.00 -2.10 -12.68
CA GLU A 76 15.67 -3.39 -12.08
C GLU A 76 16.72 -3.84 -11.06
N PHE A 77 16.37 -4.87 -10.29
CA PHE A 77 17.29 -5.58 -9.42
C PHE A 77 17.02 -7.09 -9.47
N ASN A 78 18.10 -7.88 -9.45
CA ASN A 78 18.06 -9.32 -9.32
C ASN A 78 18.52 -9.70 -7.90
N VAL A 79 17.67 -10.40 -7.14
CA VAL A 79 18.03 -10.93 -5.82
C VAL A 79 19.17 -11.96 -5.98
N PRO A 80 20.33 -11.80 -5.31
CA PRO A 80 21.44 -12.74 -5.37
C PRO A 80 21.01 -14.19 -5.07
N GLY A 81 21.46 -15.13 -5.89
CA GLY A 81 21.14 -16.56 -5.75
C GLY A 81 19.69 -16.95 -6.13
N ALA A 82 18.76 -16.00 -6.32
CA ALA A 82 17.38 -16.32 -6.66
C ALA A 82 17.24 -16.77 -8.12
N LYS A 83 16.42 -17.81 -8.36
CA LYS A 83 16.05 -18.26 -9.71
C LYS A 83 15.47 -17.09 -10.51
N ASN A 84 15.98 -16.90 -11.74
CA ASN A 84 15.69 -15.77 -12.64
C ASN A 84 15.93 -14.37 -12.05
N GLY A 85 16.53 -14.25 -10.85
CA GLY A 85 16.70 -12.97 -10.13
C GLY A 85 15.52 -12.58 -9.23
N GLY A 86 14.54 -13.45 -9.00
CA GLY A 86 13.43 -13.21 -8.08
C GLY A 86 12.09 -13.77 -8.55
N THR A 87 11.15 -13.93 -7.63
CA THR A 87 9.78 -14.42 -7.91
C THR A 87 8.95 -13.48 -8.77
N ASP A 88 9.35 -12.21 -8.89
CA ASP A 88 8.74 -11.21 -9.76
C ASP A 88 9.28 -11.20 -11.20
N LYS A 89 10.24 -12.09 -11.52
CA LYS A 89 10.95 -12.14 -12.80
C LYS A 89 10.47 -13.27 -13.71
N GLY A 90 10.29 -12.97 -15.00
CA GLY A 90 10.04 -13.96 -16.04
C GLY A 90 11.30 -14.79 -16.40
N PRO A 91 11.19 -15.76 -17.32
CA PRO A 91 12.32 -16.58 -17.76
C PRO A 91 13.48 -15.79 -18.39
N ASN A 92 13.22 -14.59 -18.92
CA ASN A 92 14.22 -13.65 -19.43
C ASN A 92 14.93 -12.85 -18.32
N GLY A 93 14.60 -13.09 -17.05
CA GLY A 93 15.17 -12.40 -15.89
C GLY A 93 14.72 -10.93 -15.74
N HIS A 94 13.76 -10.46 -16.53
CA HIS A 94 13.12 -9.16 -16.36
C HIS A 94 11.80 -9.32 -15.62
N ARG A 95 11.32 -8.25 -14.98
CA ARG A 95 9.94 -8.23 -14.49
C ARG A 95 8.96 -8.26 -15.66
N ILE A 96 7.79 -8.82 -15.41
CA ILE A 96 6.70 -8.91 -16.39
C ILE A 96 6.20 -7.55 -16.89
N ASP A 97 6.49 -6.47 -16.15
CA ASP A 97 6.07 -5.09 -16.42
C ASP A 97 7.19 -4.18 -16.99
N SER A 98 8.48 -4.47 -16.76
CA SER A 98 9.60 -3.62 -17.18
C SER A 98 9.68 -3.40 -18.70
N ILE A 99 9.61 -4.46 -19.50
CA ILE A 99 9.65 -4.35 -20.97
C ILE A 99 8.41 -3.60 -21.51
N PRO A 100 7.17 -3.90 -21.08
CA PRO A 100 6.01 -3.08 -21.39
C PRO A 100 6.16 -1.59 -21.03
N ILE A 101 6.73 -1.26 -19.86
CA ILE A 101 6.98 0.12 -19.42
C ILE A 101 7.98 0.82 -20.35
N ALA A 102 9.14 0.21 -20.60
CA ALA A 102 10.17 0.77 -21.47
C ALA A 102 9.65 0.96 -22.91
N ASN A 103 8.90 -0.02 -23.42
CA ASN A 103 8.22 0.08 -24.72
C ASN A 103 7.12 1.14 -24.75
N GLY A 104 6.51 1.48 -23.60
CA GLY A 104 5.60 2.61 -23.46
C GLY A 104 6.30 3.95 -23.69
N VAL A 105 7.45 4.16 -23.03
CA VAL A 105 8.29 5.36 -23.23
C VAL A 105 8.74 5.48 -24.70
N ILE A 106 9.16 4.36 -25.30
CA ILE A 106 9.59 4.32 -26.71
C ILE A 106 8.45 4.69 -27.66
N LYS A 107 7.24 4.17 -27.42
CA LYS A 107 6.04 4.50 -28.22
C LYS A 107 5.58 5.94 -28.03
N ALA A 108 5.89 6.57 -26.89
CA ALA A 108 5.66 8.00 -26.65
C ALA A 108 6.74 8.91 -27.29
N GLY A 109 7.75 8.35 -27.98
CA GLY A 109 8.80 9.11 -28.66
C GLY A 109 10.02 9.46 -27.79
N GLY A 110 10.12 8.90 -26.59
CA GLY A 110 11.35 8.91 -25.78
C GLY A 110 12.27 7.73 -26.13
N SER A 111 13.50 7.75 -25.64
CA SER A 111 14.36 6.57 -25.61
C SER A 111 14.31 5.91 -24.23
N CYS A 112 14.44 4.59 -24.20
CA CYS A 112 14.46 3.83 -22.95
C CYS A 112 15.42 2.65 -23.00
N GLU A 113 16.27 2.54 -21.97
CA GLU A 113 17.08 1.37 -21.69
C GLU A 113 16.59 0.67 -20.41
N ILE A 114 16.99 -0.58 -20.18
CA ILE A 114 16.75 -1.29 -18.92
C ILE A 114 18.12 -1.58 -18.28
N LEU A 115 18.38 -1.04 -17.10
CA LEU A 115 19.60 -1.30 -16.34
C LEU A 115 19.30 -2.08 -15.06
N LYS A 116 20.24 -2.95 -14.68
CA LYS A 116 20.19 -3.67 -13.41
C LYS A 116 21.14 -3.04 -12.41
N TYR A 117 20.62 -2.72 -11.24
CA TYR A 117 21.44 -2.41 -10.08
C TYR A 117 22.06 -3.70 -9.52
N PHE A 118 23.32 -3.61 -9.11
CA PHE A 118 24.00 -4.66 -8.34
C PHE A 118 24.66 -3.97 -7.14
N ASP A 119 24.47 -4.55 -5.95
CA ASP A 119 24.94 -4.01 -4.67
C ASP A 119 26.46 -3.82 -4.60
N THR A 120 27.18 -4.73 -5.26
CA THR A 120 28.64 -4.77 -5.44
C THR A 120 29.16 -3.83 -6.53
N LYS A 121 28.30 -3.32 -7.43
CA LYS A 121 28.67 -2.43 -8.55
C LYS A 121 28.06 -1.03 -8.44
N HIS A 122 27.83 -0.56 -7.21
CA HIS A 122 27.17 0.72 -6.95
C HIS A 122 27.79 1.90 -7.72
N ALA A 123 29.12 2.01 -7.77
CA ALA A 123 29.81 3.10 -8.48
C ALA A 123 29.68 3.01 -10.01
N GLU A 124 29.71 1.80 -10.59
CA GLU A 124 29.46 1.60 -12.03
C GLU A 124 28.04 2.02 -12.38
N PHE A 125 27.05 1.60 -11.57
CA PHE A 125 25.65 1.97 -11.77
C PHE A 125 25.42 3.48 -11.61
N ALA A 126 25.99 4.09 -10.56
CA ALA A 126 25.90 5.54 -10.31
C ALA A 126 26.42 6.37 -11.48
N LYS A 127 27.49 5.94 -12.15
CA LYS A 127 28.01 6.56 -13.37
C LYS A 127 27.14 6.25 -14.61
N ALA A 128 26.62 5.03 -14.72
CA ALA A 128 25.79 4.61 -15.85
C ALA A 128 24.45 5.35 -15.92
N ILE A 129 23.91 5.82 -14.79
CA ILE A 129 22.64 6.56 -14.76
C ILE A 129 22.74 8.05 -15.14
N GLU A 130 23.94 8.64 -15.16
CA GLU A 130 24.12 10.09 -15.40
C GLU A 130 23.72 10.54 -16.82
N LYS A 131 23.56 9.62 -17.77
CA LYS A 131 23.15 9.91 -19.16
C LYS A 131 21.64 10.00 -19.39
N TYR A 132 20.83 9.71 -18.38
CA TYR A 132 19.36 9.71 -18.46
C TYR A 132 18.78 10.95 -17.79
N ASP A 133 17.57 11.33 -18.21
CA ASP A 133 16.76 12.38 -17.61
C ASP A 133 15.81 11.83 -16.52
N ALA A 134 15.44 10.54 -16.63
CA ALA A 134 14.50 9.87 -15.73
C ALA A 134 14.85 8.41 -15.44
N LEU A 135 14.65 7.97 -14.19
CA LEU A 135 14.82 6.59 -13.71
C LEU A 135 13.48 6.04 -13.21
N ILE A 136 12.97 4.99 -13.86
CA ILE A 136 11.74 4.29 -13.49
C ILE A 136 12.12 3.05 -12.68
N VAL A 137 12.01 3.13 -11.35
CA VAL A 137 12.44 2.08 -10.42
C VAL A 137 11.39 0.96 -10.36
N ARG A 138 11.77 -0.23 -10.86
CA ARG A 138 10.98 -1.47 -10.80
C ARG A 138 11.70 -2.50 -9.92
N ILE A 139 11.88 -2.14 -8.66
CA ILE A 139 12.43 -3.00 -7.60
C ILE A 139 11.36 -3.15 -6.52
N ASN A 140 11.08 -4.37 -6.06
CA ASN A 140 10.11 -4.55 -4.96
C ASN A 140 10.76 -4.11 -3.63
N PRO A 141 10.00 -3.47 -2.72
CA PRO A 141 10.47 -3.16 -1.38
C PRO A 141 11.10 -4.38 -0.69
N GLY A 142 12.22 -4.17 -0.01
CA GLY A 142 12.95 -5.22 0.71
C GLY A 142 13.86 -6.12 -0.15
N GLN A 143 13.75 -6.13 -1.49
CA GLN A 143 14.66 -6.93 -2.34
C GLN A 143 16.12 -6.47 -2.18
N LEU A 144 16.37 -5.17 -1.99
CA LEU A 144 17.71 -4.59 -1.76
C LEU A 144 18.30 -4.89 -0.37
N SER A 145 17.65 -5.75 0.42
CA SER A 145 18.16 -6.29 1.68
C SER A 145 18.28 -7.82 1.66
N GLN A 146 17.89 -8.48 0.56
CA GLN A 146 17.88 -9.94 0.44
C GLN A 146 19.20 -10.43 -0.19
N GLY A 147 20.09 -11.03 0.61
CA GLY A 147 21.34 -11.62 0.14
C GLY A 147 22.39 -10.62 -0.39
N THR A 148 22.23 -9.34 -0.06
CA THR A 148 23.11 -8.23 -0.47
C THR A 148 24.06 -7.79 0.65
N LEU A 149 25.08 -7.02 0.32
CA LEU A 149 25.89 -6.27 1.29
C LEU A 149 25.02 -5.47 2.29
N PRO A 150 25.42 -5.35 3.58
CA PRO A 150 24.70 -4.55 4.56
C PRO A 150 24.44 -3.11 4.10
N GLY A 151 23.27 -2.56 4.41
CA GLY A 151 22.89 -1.18 4.06
C GLY A 151 22.64 -0.91 2.56
N THR A 152 22.47 -1.94 1.72
CA THR A 152 22.30 -1.78 0.27
C THR A 152 21.07 -0.95 -0.12
N GLN A 153 19.92 -1.16 0.52
CA GLN A 153 18.73 -0.32 0.39
C GLN A 153 19.07 1.17 0.64
N ALA A 154 19.63 1.49 1.81
CA ALA A 154 20.00 2.87 2.17
C ALA A 154 21.00 3.53 1.20
N ARG A 155 22.00 2.77 0.70
CA ARG A 155 22.92 3.27 -0.35
C ARG A 155 22.19 3.58 -1.66
N PHE A 156 21.26 2.72 -2.07
CA PHE A 156 20.46 2.94 -3.29
C PHE A 156 19.56 4.16 -3.15
N ASP A 157 18.85 4.29 -2.03
CA ASP A 157 17.96 5.43 -1.76
C ASP A 157 18.73 6.75 -1.67
N ALA A 158 19.93 6.74 -1.08
CA ALA A 158 20.83 7.89 -1.07
C ALA A 158 21.26 8.31 -2.49
N LEU A 159 21.55 7.34 -3.38
CA LEU A 159 21.87 7.61 -4.79
C LEU A 159 20.67 8.17 -5.55
N MET A 160 19.48 7.61 -5.36
CA MET A 160 18.24 8.12 -5.97
C MET A 160 17.95 9.55 -5.51
N ASN A 161 18.03 9.83 -4.21
CA ASN A 161 17.86 11.18 -3.66
C ASN A 161 18.94 12.16 -4.15
N SER A 162 20.18 11.70 -4.38
CA SER A 162 21.25 12.49 -4.98
C SER A 162 20.96 12.83 -6.45
N TYR A 163 20.40 11.89 -7.21
CA TYR A 163 19.98 12.10 -8.59
C TYR A 163 18.80 13.10 -8.69
N ILE A 164 17.80 13.01 -7.79
CA ILE A 164 16.73 14.02 -7.66
C ILE A 164 17.30 15.42 -7.40
N LYS A 165 18.24 15.55 -6.45
CA LYS A 165 18.89 16.83 -6.13
C LYS A 165 19.69 17.45 -7.29
N LYS A 166 20.09 16.64 -8.29
CA LYS A 166 20.73 17.10 -9.54
C LYS A 166 19.73 17.52 -10.62
N GLY A 167 18.42 17.45 -10.36
CA GLY A 167 17.35 17.76 -11.32
C GLY A 167 16.87 16.56 -12.14
N GLY A 168 17.40 15.36 -11.89
CA GLY A 168 16.93 14.12 -12.54
C GLY A 168 15.65 13.59 -11.91
N ILE A 169 14.81 12.89 -12.68
CA ILE A 169 13.53 12.36 -12.19
C ILE A 169 13.72 10.91 -11.69
N VAL A 170 13.30 10.59 -10.46
CA VAL A 170 13.22 9.19 -9.99
C VAL A 170 11.77 8.84 -9.69
N TRP A 171 11.35 7.67 -10.17
CA TRP A 171 9.95 7.31 -10.21
C TRP A 171 9.73 5.82 -9.88
N SER A 172 9.20 5.47 -8.71
CA SER A 172 8.88 6.32 -7.56
C SER A 172 10.12 6.94 -6.93
N SER A 173 10.01 8.14 -6.36
CA SER A 173 11.04 8.64 -5.44
C SER A 173 11.12 7.76 -4.19
N PRO A 174 12.26 7.73 -3.47
CA PRO A 174 12.38 7.00 -2.22
C PRO A 174 11.36 7.46 -1.15
N ASP A 175 11.00 8.75 -1.13
CA ASP A 175 10.05 9.30 -0.16
C ASP A 175 8.62 8.79 -0.42
N VAL A 176 8.19 8.78 -1.70
CA VAL A 176 6.92 8.16 -2.11
C VAL A 176 6.89 6.67 -1.75
N GLN A 177 7.95 5.93 -2.07
CA GLN A 177 8.03 4.50 -1.75
C GLN A 177 8.01 4.24 -0.23
N THR A 178 8.62 5.14 0.56
CA THR A 178 8.66 5.06 2.03
C THR A 178 7.29 5.34 2.63
N LYS A 179 6.69 6.49 2.31
CA LYS A 179 5.45 7.00 2.93
C LYS A 179 4.20 6.27 2.47
N MET A 180 4.09 5.92 1.19
CA MET A 180 2.91 5.20 0.67
C MET A 180 2.95 3.70 0.94
N GLY A 181 4.16 3.14 1.09
CA GLY A 181 4.34 1.76 1.49
C GLY A 181 4.24 1.52 3.01
N ALA A 182 4.14 2.57 3.83
CA ALA A 182 3.99 2.47 5.29
C ALA A 182 2.50 2.30 5.66
N LYS A 183 2.21 1.54 6.73
CA LYS A 183 0.81 1.19 7.05
C LYS A 183 0.00 2.35 7.60
N ASP A 184 0.63 3.34 8.22
CA ASP A 184 0.00 4.58 8.70
C ASP A 184 -0.49 5.49 7.55
N ALA A 185 -0.14 5.19 6.29
CA ALA A 185 -0.82 5.74 5.13
C ALA A 185 -2.34 5.54 5.21
N LEU A 186 -2.80 4.42 5.77
CA LEU A 186 -4.23 4.12 5.98
C LEU A 186 -4.90 5.10 6.95
N CYS A 187 -4.18 5.55 7.97
CA CYS A 187 -4.66 6.50 8.97
C CYS A 187 -4.68 7.92 8.40
N LYS A 188 -3.66 8.27 7.61
CA LYS A 188 -3.54 9.56 6.90
C LYS A 188 -4.66 9.79 5.87
N ILE A 189 -5.20 8.73 5.27
CA ILE A 189 -6.32 8.79 4.32
C ILE A 189 -7.70 8.50 4.97
N ALA A 190 -7.77 8.37 6.30
CA ALA A 190 -8.98 7.94 7.02
C ALA A 190 -10.22 8.82 6.76
N ASN A 191 -10.02 10.09 6.37
CA ASN A 191 -11.06 11.08 6.10
C ASN A 191 -11.43 11.26 4.60
N MET A 192 -10.90 10.42 3.70
CA MET A 192 -11.24 10.43 2.26
C MET A 192 -12.59 9.78 1.98
N ASN A 193 -13.11 9.87 0.74
CA ASN A 193 -14.44 9.35 0.36
C ASN A 193 -14.61 7.83 0.53
N CYS A 194 -13.49 7.10 0.59
CA CYS A 194 -13.43 5.68 0.91
C CYS A 194 -12.66 5.39 2.22
N GLY A 195 -12.30 6.41 2.99
CA GLY A 195 -11.61 6.26 4.27
C GLY A 195 -12.51 5.64 5.35
N LEU A 196 -11.89 5.22 6.45
CA LEU A 196 -12.57 4.81 7.67
C LEU A 196 -11.99 5.65 8.81
N VAL A 197 -12.76 6.62 9.31
CA VAL A 197 -12.32 7.63 10.29
C VAL A 197 -11.80 7.05 11.60
N ASP A 198 -12.22 5.83 11.93
CA ASP A 198 -11.75 5.02 13.06
C ASP A 198 -10.50 4.18 12.70
N THR A 199 -9.68 4.61 11.73
CA THR A 199 -8.38 4.00 11.40
C THR A 199 -7.25 4.82 12.03
N LEU A 200 -6.58 4.24 13.02
CA LEU A 200 -5.61 4.93 13.86
C LEU A 200 -4.22 4.29 13.78
N ALA A 201 -3.19 5.09 14.00
CA ALA A 201 -1.82 4.64 14.22
C ALA A 201 -1.38 5.08 15.62
N TYR A 202 -0.77 4.17 16.38
CA TYR A 202 -0.26 4.42 17.72
C TYR A 202 1.26 4.30 17.73
N TYR A 203 1.93 5.24 18.39
CA TYR A 203 3.39 5.33 18.50
C TYR A 203 3.87 5.15 19.94
N THR A 204 2.96 5.22 20.91
CA THR A 204 3.21 5.03 22.34
C THR A 204 2.28 3.97 22.93
N GLU A 205 2.69 3.39 24.06
CA GLU A 205 1.89 2.43 24.82
C GLU A 205 0.56 3.03 25.31
N GLU A 206 0.55 4.30 25.73
CA GLU A 206 -0.64 4.99 26.22
C GLU A 206 -1.66 5.22 25.10
N GLU A 207 -1.21 5.69 23.93
CA GLU A 207 -2.03 5.82 22.73
C GLU A 207 -2.65 4.48 22.32
N LEU A 208 -1.84 3.41 22.31
CA LEU A 208 -2.28 2.07 21.94
C LEU A 208 -3.35 1.54 22.91
N LYS A 209 -3.06 1.54 24.22
CA LYS A 209 -3.98 1.04 25.24
C LYS A 209 -5.29 1.83 25.25
N THR A 210 -5.22 3.15 25.13
CA THR A 210 -6.41 4.02 25.13
C THR A 210 -7.21 3.93 23.83
N GLY A 211 -6.51 3.91 22.69
CA GLY A 211 -7.10 3.88 21.36
C GLY A 211 -7.78 2.55 21.07
N PHE A 212 -7.09 1.43 21.26
CA PHE A 212 -7.64 0.09 21.02
C PHE A 212 -8.90 -0.17 21.84
N LYS A 213 -8.93 0.26 23.12
CA LYS A 213 -10.12 0.15 23.97
C LYS A 213 -11.32 0.93 23.42
N LYS A 214 -11.11 2.08 22.78
CA LYS A 214 -12.19 2.88 22.16
C LYS A 214 -12.64 2.32 20.82
N THR A 215 -11.70 1.92 19.96
CA THR A 215 -12.00 1.38 18.64
C THR A 215 -12.67 0.00 18.74
N CYS A 216 -12.15 -0.88 19.59
CA CYS A 216 -12.68 -2.23 19.80
C CYS A 216 -13.97 -2.25 20.64
N ALA A 217 -14.26 -1.20 21.42
CA ALA A 217 -15.61 -0.97 21.98
C ALA A 217 -16.64 -0.58 20.91
N PHE A 218 -16.22 -0.04 19.76
CA PHE A 218 -17.11 0.41 18.69
C PHE A 218 -17.32 -0.65 17.61
N GLN A 219 -16.27 -1.36 17.20
CA GLN A 219 -16.30 -2.26 16.04
C GLN A 219 -15.27 -3.40 16.17
N PRO A 220 -15.43 -4.52 15.43
CA PRO A 220 -14.35 -5.50 15.26
C PRO A 220 -13.15 -4.86 14.56
N ARG A 221 -11.93 -5.29 14.91
CA ARG A 221 -10.67 -4.63 14.51
C ARG A 221 -9.79 -5.54 13.68
N VAL A 222 -8.90 -4.93 12.90
CA VAL A 222 -7.71 -5.57 12.35
C VAL A 222 -6.48 -4.74 12.70
N ILE A 223 -5.62 -5.35 13.51
CA ILE A 223 -4.36 -4.79 14.00
C ILE A 223 -3.23 -5.19 13.06
N LYS A 224 -2.30 -4.27 12.75
CA LYS A 224 -1.25 -4.45 11.73
C LYS A 224 0.08 -3.85 12.19
N GLN A 225 1.17 -4.61 12.09
CA GLN A 225 2.52 -4.06 12.16
C GLN A 225 2.86 -3.21 10.92
N ASN A 226 3.77 -2.23 11.09
CA ASN A 226 4.19 -1.28 10.06
C ASN A 226 4.79 -1.95 8.80
N ARG A 227 5.78 -2.82 9.01
CA ARG A 227 6.53 -3.50 7.96
C ARG A 227 6.46 -4.98 8.25
N GLY A 228 6.01 -5.76 7.29
CA GLY A 228 5.75 -7.19 7.44
C GLY A 228 5.17 -7.76 6.15
N SER A 229 5.13 -9.07 6.04
CA SER A 229 4.61 -9.78 4.86
C SER A 229 3.82 -11.01 5.27
N ALA A 230 3.13 -11.64 4.31
CA ALA A 230 2.44 -12.93 4.49
C ALA A 230 1.41 -13.03 5.65
N GLY A 231 0.97 -11.91 6.25
CA GLY A 231 -0.04 -11.90 7.33
C GLY A 231 0.55 -11.93 8.75
N GLU A 232 1.86 -12.04 8.89
CA GLU A 232 2.57 -12.01 10.18
C GLU A 232 2.36 -10.65 10.88
N GLY A 233 2.10 -10.66 12.19
CA GLY A 233 1.82 -9.47 12.97
C GLY A 233 0.55 -8.74 12.49
N ILE A 234 -0.40 -9.48 11.92
CA ILE A 234 -1.73 -8.97 11.54
C ILE A 234 -2.80 -9.82 12.23
N TRP A 235 -3.57 -9.19 13.10
CA TRP A 235 -4.56 -9.86 13.94
C TRP A 235 -5.97 -9.35 13.64
N LEU A 236 -6.90 -10.28 13.42
CA LEU A 236 -8.33 -10.01 13.41
C LEU A 236 -8.85 -10.12 14.85
N CYS A 237 -9.54 -9.08 15.33
CA CYS A 237 -10.00 -8.97 16.71
C CYS A 237 -11.52 -8.82 16.76
N TRP A 238 -12.18 -9.68 17.55
CA TRP A 238 -13.61 -9.59 17.84
C TRP A 238 -13.85 -9.65 19.35
N LEU A 239 -14.81 -8.88 19.85
CA LEU A 239 -15.31 -9.03 21.21
C LEU A 239 -15.96 -10.41 21.42
N TRP A 240 -15.69 -11.01 22.58
CA TRP A 240 -16.12 -12.36 22.93
C TRP A 240 -16.73 -12.39 24.34
N ASP A 241 -17.90 -13.00 24.48
CA ASP A 241 -18.48 -13.35 25.77
C ASP A 241 -17.81 -14.65 26.24
N LYS A 242 -16.88 -14.53 27.21
CA LYS A 242 -16.12 -15.65 27.78
C LYS A 242 -17.01 -16.69 28.47
N ALA A 243 -18.11 -16.26 29.09
CA ALA A 243 -18.98 -17.14 29.87
C ALA A 243 -19.94 -17.94 28.98
N ALA A 244 -20.52 -17.30 27.96
CA ALA A 244 -21.38 -17.97 26.97
C ALA A 244 -20.61 -18.56 25.77
N ASN A 245 -19.29 -18.36 25.71
CA ASN A 245 -18.38 -18.75 24.63
C ASN A 245 -18.90 -18.40 23.22
N LYS A 246 -19.24 -17.12 23.01
CA LYS A 246 -19.82 -16.62 21.75
C LYS A 246 -19.30 -15.24 21.39
N LYS A 247 -19.38 -14.90 20.10
CA LYS A 247 -19.08 -13.55 19.59
C LYS A 247 -20.10 -12.55 20.12
N ILE A 248 -19.62 -11.35 20.48
CA ILE A 248 -20.47 -10.19 20.73
C ILE A 248 -20.76 -9.54 19.37
N GLU A 249 -22.02 -9.62 18.93
CA GLU A 249 -22.46 -9.06 17.64
C GLU A 249 -22.83 -7.57 17.74
N ILE A 250 -23.39 -7.15 18.88
CA ILE A 250 -23.73 -5.74 19.15
C ILE A 250 -22.64 -5.16 20.04
N TYR A 251 -21.81 -4.30 19.45
CA TYR A 251 -20.68 -3.67 20.13
C TYR A 251 -21.17 -2.62 21.15
N PRO A 252 -20.47 -2.45 22.29
CA PRO A 252 -20.96 -1.63 23.39
C PRO A 252 -21.06 -0.14 23.06
N SER A 253 -20.20 0.40 22.19
CA SER A 253 -20.19 1.80 21.77
C SER A 253 -21.00 1.96 20.47
N PRO A 254 -22.12 2.72 20.45
CA PRO A 254 -22.90 2.93 19.22
C PRO A 254 -22.22 3.91 18.25
N ASN A 255 -21.50 4.91 18.77
CA ASN A 255 -20.61 5.77 17.99
C ASN A 255 -19.16 5.55 18.38
N PHE A 256 -18.23 5.94 17.51
CA PHE A 256 -16.80 5.89 17.81
C PHE A 256 -16.43 6.85 18.94
N GLY A 257 -15.85 6.32 20.02
CA GLY A 257 -15.31 7.10 21.14
C GLY A 257 -16.25 7.27 22.34
N ASP A 258 -17.54 6.96 22.23
CA ASP A 258 -18.52 7.09 23.34
C ASP A 258 -18.19 6.19 24.55
N LYS A 259 -17.59 5.02 24.30
CA LYS A 259 -17.20 4.05 25.32
C LYS A 259 -15.79 3.51 25.09
N SER A 260 -15.27 2.84 26.11
CA SER A 260 -13.98 2.14 26.10
C SER A 260 -14.14 0.78 26.78
N LEU A 261 -13.41 -0.21 26.32
CA LEU A 261 -13.30 -1.51 26.99
C LEU A 261 -12.52 -1.39 28.32
N GLY A 262 -12.84 -2.28 29.26
CA GLY A 262 -12.05 -2.56 30.46
C GLY A 262 -10.80 -3.40 30.14
N ASP A 263 -10.01 -3.69 31.18
CA ASP A 263 -8.86 -4.60 31.07
C ASP A 263 -9.30 -6.06 30.94
N ASP A 264 -10.37 -6.44 31.64
CA ASP A 264 -10.90 -7.82 31.71
C ASP A 264 -11.89 -8.18 30.59
N ASP A 265 -12.25 -7.21 29.74
CA ASP A 265 -13.02 -7.48 28.52
C ASP A 265 -12.26 -8.48 27.64
N TYR A 266 -12.98 -9.39 26.98
CA TYR A 266 -12.38 -10.56 26.35
C TYR A 266 -12.47 -10.49 24.83
N VAL A 267 -11.36 -10.79 24.16
CA VAL A 267 -11.24 -10.74 22.70
C VAL A 267 -10.87 -12.10 22.14
N LYS A 268 -11.56 -12.48 21.06
CA LYS A 268 -11.12 -13.52 20.13
C LYS A 268 -10.15 -12.89 19.15
N LEU A 269 -8.99 -13.50 18.98
CA LEU A 269 -7.92 -13.08 18.10
C LEU A 269 -7.65 -14.16 17.05
N MET A 270 -7.34 -13.77 15.82
CA MET A 270 -6.87 -14.67 14.76
C MET A 270 -5.70 -14.03 14.01
N GLU A 271 -4.54 -14.68 13.97
CA GLU A 271 -3.40 -14.18 13.19
C GLU A 271 -3.53 -14.56 11.71
N MET A 272 -3.24 -13.64 10.79
CA MET A 272 -3.47 -13.82 9.35
C MET A 272 -2.36 -14.60 8.61
N ASN A 273 -1.28 -15.00 9.29
CA ASN A 273 -0.19 -15.81 8.73
C ASN A 273 -0.58 -17.30 8.57
N ASP A 274 -1.25 -17.87 9.57
CA ASP A 274 -1.63 -19.29 9.61
C ASP A 274 -3.12 -19.54 9.96
N ASN A 275 -3.86 -18.50 10.36
CA ASN A 275 -5.25 -18.52 10.80
C ASN A 275 -5.49 -19.24 12.16
N HIS A 276 -4.46 -19.41 13.00
CA HIS A 276 -4.67 -19.86 14.37
C HIS A 276 -5.52 -18.85 15.16
N VAL A 277 -6.17 -19.34 16.21
CA VAL A 277 -7.12 -18.54 17.02
C VAL A 277 -6.72 -18.59 18.49
N GLU A 278 -6.60 -17.42 19.10
CA GLU A 278 -6.35 -17.26 20.53
C GLU A 278 -7.47 -16.45 21.21
N TYR A 279 -7.57 -16.54 22.54
CA TYR A 279 -8.60 -15.86 23.31
C TYR A 279 -8.00 -15.25 24.58
N HIS A 280 -7.98 -13.91 24.63
CA HIS A 280 -7.24 -13.14 25.64
C HIS A 280 -8.09 -12.01 26.19
N THR A 281 -7.79 -11.56 27.40
CA THR A 281 -8.27 -10.28 27.90
C THR A 281 -7.65 -9.13 27.11
N VAL A 282 -8.30 -7.97 27.10
CA VAL A 282 -7.73 -6.73 26.52
C VAL A 282 -6.38 -6.42 27.15
N LYS A 283 -6.23 -6.63 28.47
CA LYS A 283 -4.95 -6.45 29.17
C LYS A 283 -3.84 -7.37 28.67
N GLU A 284 -4.12 -8.67 28.52
CA GLU A 284 -3.17 -9.65 27.98
C GLU A 284 -2.74 -9.27 26.55
N PHE A 285 -3.70 -8.96 25.68
CA PHE A 285 -3.40 -8.57 24.29
C PHE A 285 -2.60 -7.26 24.19
N MET A 286 -2.94 -6.23 24.96
CA MET A 286 -2.15 -4.99 24.99
C MET A 286 -0.74 -5.22 25.55
N THR A 287 -0.59 -6.13 26.52
CA THR A 287 0.72 -6.47 27.07
C THR A 287 1.58 -7.22 26.05
N PHE A 288 1.01 -8.16 25.31
CA PHE A 288 1.66 -8.80 24.14
C PHE A 288 2.06 -7.77 23.07
N CYS A 289 1.16 -6.85 22.70
CA CYS A 289 1.45 -5.85 21.69
C CYS A 289 2.59 -4.89 22.07
N VAL A 290 2.79 -4.59 23.36
CA VAL A 290 3.85 -3.67 23.81
C VAL A 290 5.13 -4.42 24.18
N ASN A 291 5.02 -5.48 24.99
CA ASN A 291 6.15 -6.12 25.67
C ASN A 291 6.45 -7.56 25.18
N GLY A 292 5.60 -8.12 24.32
CA GLY A 292 5.75 -9.47 23.78
C GLY A 292 5.15 -10.58 24.65
N PRO A 293 5.20 -11.85 24.19
CA PRO A 293 4.49 -12.97 24.80
C PRO A 293 5.03 -13.40 26.16
N ASP A 294 6.33 -13.20 26.43
CA ASP A 294 6.99 -13.59 27.68
C ASP A 294 6.85 -12.55 28.81
N ALA A 295 6.13 -11.45 28.58
CA ALA A 295 5.99 -10.36 29.53
C ALA A 295 5.00 -10.70 30.67
N GLU A 296 5.26 -10.18 31.88
CA GLU A 296 4.37 -10.37 33.02
C GLU A 296 2.96 -9.84 32.71
N GLY A 297 1.96 -10.72 32.82
CA GLY A 297 0.56 -10.38 32.51
C GLY A 297 0.19 -10.40 31.03
N ALA A 298 1.07 -10.90 30.13
CA ALA A 298 0.72 -11.14 28.73
C ALA A 298 -0.21 -12.35 28.52
N GLY A 299 -0.30 -13.28 29.47
CA GLY A 299 -1.06 -14.53 29.31
C GLY A 299 -0.16 -15.66 28.78
N THR A 300 -0.69 -16.52 27.91
CA THR A 300 0.07 -17.59 27.25
C THR A 300 -0.26 -17.60 25.76
N TRP A 301 0.76 -17.39 24.93
CA TRP A 301 0.63 -17.25 23.48
C TRP A 301 1.15 -18.48 22.74
N THR A 302 0.57 -18.76 21.58
CA THR A 302 1.03 -19.78 20.62
C THR A 302 1.60 -19.18 19.33
N SER A 303 1.26 -17.92 19.01
CA SER A 303 1.85 -17.16 17.92
C SER A 303 3.39 -17.16 17.98
N THR A 304 4.01 -17.25 16.80
CA THR A 304 5.46 -17.11 16.62
C THR A 304 5.89 -15.66 16.40
N PHE A 305 4.94 -14.73 16.26
CA PHE A 305 5.23 -13.30 16.13
C PHE A 305 5.57 -12.69 17.51
N PRO A 306 6.68 -11.93 17.65
CA PRO A 306 7.19 -11.49 18.96
C PRO A 306 6.35 -10.41 19.68
N GLY A 307 5.24 -9.94 19.10
CA GLY A 307 4.50 -8.79 19.62
C GLY A 307 5.27 -7.49 19.39
N LYS A 308 5.44 -6.68 20.45
CA LYS A 308 6.37 -5.53 20.51
C LYS A 308 6.31 -4.56 19.32
N TYR A 309 5.11 -4.17 18.92
CA TYR A 309 4.86 -3.32 17.74
C TYR A 309 5.52 -1.92 17.82
N LEU A 310 5.92 -1.50 19.02
CA LEU A 310 6.48 -0.17 19.31
C LEU A 310 8.00 -0.18 19.54
N ASP A 311 8.65 -1.35 19.46
CA ASP A 311 10.09 -1.50 19.71
C ASP A 311 10.93 -0.59 18.78
N GLY A 312 12.00 -0.02 19.34
CA GLY A 312 12.86 0.95 18.66
C GLY A 312 12.26 2.35 18.48
N GLY A 313 10.98 2.54 18.80
CA GLY A 313 10.29 3.83 18.69
C GLY A 313 9.95 4.24 17.26
N LYS A 314 9.30 5.40 17.13
CA LYS A 314 8.75 5.91 15.87
C LYS A 314 9.80 6.08 14.78
N GLU A 315 10.99 6.54 15.15
CA GLU A 315 12.13 6.77 14.26
C GLU A 315 12.66 5.46 13.65
N ALA A 316 12.60 4.34 14.39
CA ALA A 316 12.91 3.00 13.89
C ALA A 316 11.74 2.36 13.11
N GLY A 317 10.59 3.03 13.06
CA GLY A 317 9.37 2.54 12.44
C GLY A 317 8.45 1.74 13.35
N GLY A 318 8.68 1.75 14.67
CA GLY A 318 7.76 1.21 15.67
C GLY A 318 6.43 1.95 15.65
N GLN A 319 5.37 1.24 15.26
CA GLN A 319 3.99 1.71 15.27
C GLN A 319 3.03 0.51 15.10
N LEU A 320 1.85 0.64 15.71
CA LEU A 320 0.73 -0.28 15.51
C LEU A 320 -0.38 0.45 14.75
N VAL A 321 -0.88 -0.15 13.66
CA VAL A 321 -2.04 0.36 12.92
C VAL A 321 -3.28 -0.44 13.28
N ASP A 322 -4.33 0.28 13.67
CA ASP A 322 -5.62 -0.23 14.11
C ASP A 322 -6.70 0.24 13.14
N GLN A 323 -7.25 -0.69 12.37
CA GLN A 323 -8.28 -0.42 11.37
C GLN A 323 -9.53 -1.25 11.66
N ARG A 324 -10.71 -0.78 11.23
CA ARG A 324 -11.93 -1.58 11.32
C ARG A 324 -11.83 -2.85 10.48
N LEU A 325 -12.17 -3.99 11.06
CA LEU A 325 -12.42 -5.21 10.30
C LEU A 325 -13.83 -5.14 9.71
N LEU A 326 -13.93 -5.05 8.38
CA LEU A 326 -15.23 -5.06 7.72
C LEU A 326 -15.73 -6.50 7.59
N PRO A 327 -16.97 -6.83 7.98
CA PRO A 327 -17.45 -8.21 8.04
C PRO A 327 -17.53 -8.87 6.67
N ARG A 328 -17.75 -8.08 5.60
CA ARG A 328 -17.87 -8.52 4.21
C ARG A 328 -16.50 -8.75 3.53
N ILE A 329 -15.48 -9.12 4.32
CA ILE A 329 -14.16 -9.52 3.83
C ILE A 329 -14.21 -10.85 3.06
N ASP A 330 -15.16 -11.72 3.42
CA ASP A 330 -15.48 -13.00 2.78
C ASP A 330 -16.09 -12.85 1.38
N GLU A 331 -16.82 -11.76 1.11
CA GLU A 331 -17.24 -11.38 -0.23
C GLU A 331 -16.05 -11.08 -1.15
N GLY A 332 -14.90 -10.71 -0.59
CA GLY A 332 -13.64 -10.51 -1.29
C GLY A 332 -13.23 -9.06 -1.51
N GLU A 333 -11.93 -8.86 -1.69
CA GLU A 333 -11.27 -7.58 -1.88
C GLU A 333 -11.41 -7.10 -3.34
N VAL A 334 -11.64 -5.80 -3.54
CA VAL A 334 -11.68 -5.16 -4.85
C VAL A 334 -10.44 -4.31 -5.04
N ARG A 335 -9.47 -4.80 -5.80
CA ARG A 335 -8.28 -4.05 -6.21
C ARG A 335 -8.58 -3.18 -7.41
N ILE A 336 -8.59 -1.86 -7.24
CA ILE A 336 -8.53 -0.94 -8.37
C ILE A 336 -7.07 -0.83 -8.80
N LEU A 337 -6.74 -1.30 -10.01
CA LEU A 337 -5.43 -1.12 -10.64
C LEU A 337 -5.45 0.15 -11.46
N MET A 338 -4.44 0.98 -11.27
CA MET A 338 -4.31 2.30 -11.84
C MET A 338 -2.92 2.45 -12.49
N ALA A 339 -2.82 3.24 -13.55
CA ALA A 339 -1.57 3.57 -14.21
C ALA A 339 -1.57 5.06 -14.56
N GLY A 340 -0.68 5.84 -13.92
CA GLY A 340 -0.97 7.26 -13.74
C GLY A 340 -2.35 7.47 -13.09
N ASP A 341 -2.94 8.63 -13.27
CA ASP A 341 -4.26 8.99 -12.74
C ASP A 341 -5.42 8.15 -13.32
N THR A 342 -5.15 7.23 -14.24
CA THR A 342 -6.14 6.50 -15.01
C THR A 342 -6.36 5.08 -14.48
N CYS A 343 -7.60 4.76 -14.11
CA CYS A 343 -8.00 3.39 -13.77
C CYS A 343 -7.85 2.47 -14.98
N GLN A 344 -7.15 1.35 -14.79
CA GLN A 344 -6.93 0.33 -15.81
C GLN A 344 -7.96 -0.80 -15.70
N MET A 345 -8.28 -1.23 -14.47
CA MET A 345 -9.27 -2.26 -14.18
C MET A 345 -9.61 -2.32 -12.69
N ALA A 346 -10.79 -2.85 -12.36
CA ALA A 346 -11.08 -3.35 -11.03
C ALA A 346 -10.93 -4.89 -11.04
N VAL A 347 -10.23 -5.44 -10.05
CA VAL A 347 -9.99 -6.87 -9.87
C VAL A 347 -10.60 -7.30 -8.55
N HIS A 348 -11.70 -8.05 -8.62
CA HIS A 348 -12.33 -8.66 -7.46
C HIS A 348 -11.62 -9.98 -7.15
N LYS A 349 -11.07 -10.09 -5.95
CA LYS A 349 -10.34 -11.26 -5.43
C LYS A 349 -11.17 -11.88 -4.31
N LYS A 350 -11.82 -13.01 -4.59
CA LYS A 350 -12.61 -13.72 -3.58
C LYS A 350 -11.77 -14.84 -2.94
N PRO A 351 -11.57 -14.86 -1.62
CA PRO A 351 -10.87 -15.95 -0.95
C PRO A 351 -11.47 -17.32 -1.26
N MET A 352 -10.62 -18.33 -1.42
CA MET A 352 -11.02 -19.73 -1.58
C MET A 352 -10.68 -20.54 -0.33
N GLY A 353 -11.38 -21.66 -0.11
CA GLY A 353 -11.07 -22.59 0.98
C GLY A 353 -11.55 -22.17 2.38
N GLY A 354 -12.45 -21.19 2.49
CA GLY A 354 -13.05 -20.76 3.76
C GLY A 354 -12.20 -19.81 4.61
N GLY A 355 -11.00 -19.43 4.15
CA GLY A 355 -10.20 -18.39 4.79
C GLY A 355 -10.83 -17.00 4.63
N LEU A 356 -10.69 -16.15 5.65
CA LEU A 356 -11.23 -14.78 5.66
C LEU A 356 -10.40 -13.79 4.82
N SER A 357 -9.37 -14.21 4.09
CA SER A 357 -8.51 -13.29 3.33
C SER A 357 -7.82 -13.93 2.13
N ALA A 358 -7.44 -13.08 1.16
CA ALA A 358 -6.74 -13.45 -0.08
C ALA A 358 -5.21 -13.62 0.09
N VAL A 359 -4.72 -13.69 1.33
CA VAL A 359 -3.29 -13.90 1.64
C VAL A 359 -2.81 -15.23 1.01
N GLY A 360 -1.61 -15.24 0.44
CA GLY A 360 -1.04 -16.41 -0.23
C GLY A 360 -1.55 -16.68 -1.65
N GLY A 361 -2.53 -15.93 -2.17
CA GLY A 361 -2.97 -16.03 -3.58
C GLY A 361 -4.03 -17.10 -3.87
N ASN A 362 -4.55 -17.79 -2.85
CA ASN A 362 -5.68 -18.72 -2.97
C ASN A 362 -6.99 -17.92 -3.12
N SER A 363 -7.24 -17.39 -4.32
CA SER A 363 -8.43 -16.59 -4.61
C SER A 363 -8.96 -16.81 -6.02
N GLU A 364 -10.27 -16.67 -6.17
CA GLU A 364 -10.93 -16.53 -7.47
C GLU A 364 -10.81 -15.06 -7.91
N TYR A 365 -10.41 -14.84 -9.17
CA TYR A 365 -10.16 -13.50 -9.72
C TYR A 365 -11.18 -13.16 -10.81
N THR A 366 -11.97 -12.11 -10.61
CA THR A 366 -12.84 -11.54 -11.65
C THR A 366 -12.37 -10.13 -12.03
N TYR A 367 -12.22 -9.88 -13.33
CA TYR A 367 -11.71 -8.63 -13.88
C TYR A 367 -12.85 -7.80 -14.48
N TYR A 368 -12.86 -6.50 -14.17
CA TYR A 368 -13.86 -5.54 -14.62
C TYR A 368 -13.17 -4.33 -15.25
N LYS A 369 -13.77 -3.79 -16.31
CA LYS A 369 -13.32 -2.54 -16.93
C LYS A 369 -13.66 -1.35 -16.00
N PRO A 370 -12.92 -0.22 -16.10
CA PRO A 370 -13.26 1.00 -15.36
C PRO A 370 -14.69 1.51 -15.61
N SER A 371 -15.25 1.20 -16.78
CA SER A 371 -16.62 1.55 -17.19
C SER A 371 -17.71 0.63 -16.64
N ASP A 372 -17.36 -0.51 -16.03
CA ASP A 372 -18.37 -1.51 -15.66
C ASP A 372 -19.23 -1.04 -14.47
N PRO A 373 -20.57 -1.10 -14.58
CA PRO A 373 -21.47 -0.52 -13.56
C PRO A 373 -21.26 -1.03 -12.13
N LYS A 374 -20.75 -2.26 -11.95
CA LYS A 374 -20.56 -2.91 -10.65
C LYS A 374 -19.65 -2.11 -9.70
N TYR A 375 -18.57 -1.52 -10.24
CA TYR A 375 -17.57 -0.79 -9.46
C TYR A 375 -17.39 0.67 -9.88
N LYS A 376 -18.18 1.18 -10.84
CA LYS A 376 -18.10 2.58 -11.28
C LYS A 376 -18.16 3.57 -10.10
N GLY A 377 -19.10 3.38 -9.17
CA GLY A 377 -19.24 4.26 -7.99
C GLY A 377 -18.08 4.19 -6.99
N LEU A 378 -17.24 3.15 -7.03
CA LEU A 378 -15.99 3.07 -6.29
C LEU A 378 -14.87 3.82 -7.02
N VAL A 379 -14.76 3.60 -8.34
CA VAL A 379 -13.79 4.29 -9.21
C VAL A 379 -14.04 5.80 -9.22
N ASP A 380 -15.30 6.25 -9.29
CA ASP A 380 -15.69 7.66 -9.23
C ASP A 380 -15.26 8.33 -7.91
N LYS A 381 -15.34 7.62 -6.77
CA LYS A 381 -14.85 8.11 -5.47
C LYS A 381 -13.34 8.20 -5.42
N LEU A 382 -12.62 7.19 -5.92
CA LEU A 382 -11.16 7.24 -6.01
C LEU A 382 -10.71 8.42 -6.88
N TYR A 383 -11.36 8.68 -8.01
CA TYR A 383 -11.06 9.87 -8.82
C TYR A 383 -11.29 11.19 -8.07
N ALA A 384 -12.28 11.26 -7.18
CA ALA A 384 -12.48 12.42 -6.30
C ALA A 384 -11.43 12.53 -5.19
N ASP A 385 -10.85 11.41 -4.73
CA ASP A 385 -9.80 11.36 -3.71
C ASP A 385 -8.38 11.64 -4.27
N ILE A 386 -8.10 11.31 -5.54
CA ILE A 386 -6.75 11.46 -6.15
C ILE A 386 -6.11 12.85 -5.92
N PRO A 387 -6.80 13.99 -6.12
CA PRO A 387 -6.19 15.32 -5.92
C PRO A 387 -5.70 15.59 -4.50
N THR A 388 -6.22 14.87 -3.49
CA THR A 388 -5.83 15.00 -2.08
C THR A 388 -4.98 13.84 -1.58
N LEU A 389 -4.86 12.75 -2.34
CA LEU A 389 -4.17 11.52 -1.95
C LEU A 389 -2.72 11.75 -1.51
N LEU A 390 -1.89 12.34 -2.37
CA LEU A 390 -0.50 12.65 -2.00
C LEU A 390 -0.35 13.75 -0.94
N PRO A 391 -1.09 14.87 -1.00
CA PRO A 391 -1.10 15.86 0.06
C PRO A 391 -1.37 15.28 1.45
N SER A 392 -2.37 14.41 1.61
CA SER A 392 -2.68 13.76 2.90
C SER A 392 -1.56 12.84 3.41
N LEU A 393 -0.72 12.33 2.51
CA LEU A 393 0.43 11.49 2.86
C LEU A 393 1.71 12.29 3.13
N GLY A 394 1.66 13.63 3.05
CA GLY A 394 2.83 14.49 3.18
C GLY A 394 3.77 14.39 1.97
N LEU A 395 3.18 14.21 0.77
CA LEU A 395 3.85 14.04 -0.53
C LEU A 395 3.38 15.09 -1.55
N SER A 396 2.99 16.28 -1.08
CA SER A 396 2.59 17.40 -1.93
C SER A 396 3.69 17.73 -2.96
N GLY A 397 3.33 17.69 -4.25
CA GLY A 397 4.25 17.94 -5.37
C GLY A 397 4.89 16.70 -5.99
N GLU A 398 4.77 15.53 -5.37
CA GLU A 398 5.33 14.27 -5.91
C GLU A 398 4.47 13.65 -7.04
N PRO A 399 5.07 12.83 -7.92
CA PRO A 399 4.40 12.18 -9.05
C PRO A 399 3.63 10.91 -8.67
N LEU A 400 2.96 10.31 -9.67
CA LEU A 400 2.29 9.03 -9.53
C LEU A 400 3.15 7.86 -9.97
N PRO A 401 3.77 7.10 -9.08
CA PRO A 401 4.23 5.73 -9.31
C PRO A 401 3.41 5.02 -10.37
N LEU A 402 4.11 4.78 -11.48
CA LEU A 402 3.51 4.54 -12.79
C LEU A 402 2.44 3.44 -12.80
N LEU A 403 2.54 2.50 -11.87
CA LEU A 403 1.59 1.43 -11.61
C LEU A 403 1.25 1.41 -10.13
N TRP A 404 -0.05 1.44 -9.81
CA TRP A 404 -0.53 1.50 -8.43
C TRP A 404 -1.87 0.83 -8.20
N THR A 405 -2.21 0.62 -6.94
CA THR A 405 -3.42 -0.11 -6.53
C THR A 405 -4.16 0.58 -5.40
N CYS A 406 -5.46 0.34 -5.28
CA CYS A 406 -6.18 0.52 -4.02
C CYS A 406 -7.04 -0.72 -3.78
N ASP A 407 -6.92 -1.31 -2.60
CA ASP A 407 -7.58 -2.56 -2.21
C ASP A 407 -8.75 -2.23 -1.29
N TYR A 408 -9.98 -2.40 -1.78
CA TYR A 408 -11.20 -2.02 -1.07
C TYR A 408 -11.96 -3.24 -0.57
N ILE A 409 -12.47 -3.16 0.66
CA ILE A 409 -13.37 -4.16 1.21
C ILE A 409 -14.80 -3.58 1.22
N PRO A 410 -15.83 -4.33 0.79
CA PRO A 410 -17.20 -3.89 0.91
C PRO A 410 -17.56 -3.54 2.37
N LYS A 411 -18.23 -2.41 2.56
CA LYS A 411 -18.68 -1.92 3.88
C LYS A 411 -20.20 -1.98 3.95
N ASN A 412 -20.72 -2.18 5.15
CA ASN A 412 -22.11 -1.86 5.46
C ASN A 412 -22.26 -0.36 5.76
N PRO A 413 -23.48 0.19 5.68
CA PRO A 413 -23.79 1.45 6.35
C PRO A 413 -23.47 1.38 7.86
N ASP A 414 -23.01 2.47 8.46
CA ASP A 414 -22.73 2.49 9.92
C ASP A 414 -24.01 2.36 10.77
N ASP A 415 -25.17 2.69 10.19
CA ASP A 415 -26.52 2.60 10.77
C ASP A 415 -27.24 1.29 10.41
N TRP A 416 -26.52 0.25 9.99
CA TRP A 416 -27.17 -0.99 9.53
C TRP A 416 -27.80 -1.78 10.69
N ALA A 417 -29.12 -2.00 10.60
CA ALA A 417 -29.92 -2.64 11.65
C ALA A 417 -29.55 -4.12 11.94
N ALA A 418 -28.76 -4.76 11.09
CA ALA A 418 -28.24 -6.12 11.32
C ALA A 418 -26.95 -6.14 12.17
N GLY A 419 -26.48 -4.97 12.61
CA GLY A 419 -25.11 -4.76 13.05
C GLY A 419 -24.24 -4.24 11.90
N PRO A 420 -23.07 -3.67 12.23
CA PRO A 420 -22.12 -3.09 11.27
C PRO A 420 -21.34 -4.13 10.43
#